data_AF-A0A6A3T8V9-F1
#
_entry.id   AF-A0A6A3T8V9-F1
#
_cell.length_a   1.000
_cell.length_b   1.000
_cell.length_c   1.000
_cell.angle_alpha   90.00
_cell.angle_beta   90.00
_cell.angle_gamma   90.00
#
_symmetry.space_group_name_H-M   'P 1'
#
loop_
_entity.id
_entity.type
_entity.pdbx_description
1 polymer ?
#
loop_
_entity_poly.entity_id
_entity_poly.type
_entity_poly.pdbx_seq_one_letter_code
_entity_poly.pdbx_strand_id
1 'polypeptide(L)'
;MRELSQERGTFGWDLDRDDKHIVGDGSDERPFVIGLTTKALVQRLMVPPESFIMHVDTAYNMNFREYPVLVVGMSDRSRGFHLVALFIVSQERQ
;
A
#
# COMPACT_ATOMS: atom_id res chain seq x y z
N MET A 1 24.90 -11.89 3.30
CA MET A 1 23.48 -12.21 3.06
C MET A 1 22.69 -11.52 4.16
N ARG A 2 22.00 -10.39 3.89
CA ARG A 2 21.15 -9.76 4.91
C ARG A 2 19.80 -10.48 4.87
N GLU A 3 19.41 -11.09 5.97
CA GLU A 3 18.06 -11.59 6.17
C GLU A 3 17.12 -10.40 6.03
N LEU A 4 16.44 -10.32 4.88
CA LEU A 4 15.31 -9.43 4.69
C LEU A 4 14.19 -9.96 5.57
N SER A 5 14.13 -9.51 6.82
CA SER A 5 13.03 -9.82 7.73
C SER A 5 11.70 -9.56 7.01
N GLN A 6 10.93 -10.63 6.76
CA GLN A 6 9.58 -10.61 6.19
C GLN A 6 8.56 -10.19 7.28
N GLU A 7 8.92 -9.21 8.10
CA GLU A 7 8.02 -8.66 9.09
C GLU A 7 6.92 -7.89 8.36
N ARG A 8 5.68 -8.36 8.55
CA ARG A 8 4.49 -7.77 7.95
C ARG A 8 4.21 -6.44 8.62
N GLY A 9 4.10 -5.38 7.83
CA GLY A 9 3.70 -4.06 8.28
C GLY A 9 2.32 -3.72 7.76
N THR A 10 1.47 -3.16 8.63
CA THR A 10 0.23 -2.50 8.26
C THR A 10 0.36 -1.02 8.57
N PHE A 11 -0.20 -0.16 7.74
CA PHE A 11 -0.34 1.26 8.03
C PHE A 11 -1.72 1.74 7.58
N GLY A 12 -2.37 2.53 8.41
CA GLY A 12 -3.70 3.07 8.19
C GLY A 12 -3.66 4.58 7.96
N TRP A 13 -4.76 5.11 7.45
CA TRP A 13 -4.92 6.54 7.14
C TRP A 13 -5.08 7.41 8.39
N ASP A 14 -5.81 6.92 9.40
CA ASP A 14 -6.15 7.69 10.59
C ASP A 14 -5.62 7.00 11.87
N LEU A 15 -5.25 7.80 12.85
CA LEU A 15 -4.68 7.38 14.13
C LEU A 15 -5.48 8.02 15.27
N ASP A 16 -5.77 7.26 16.31
CA ASP A 16 -6.31 7.83 17.54
C ASP A 16 -5.22 8.56 18.36
N ARG A 17 -5.61 9.09 19.52
CA ARG A 17 -4.71 9.82 20.41
C ARG A 17 -3.58 8.96 20.99
N ASP A 18 -3.70 7.64 20.87
CA ASP A 18 -2.74 6.64 21.36
C ASP A 18 -1.94 6.01 20.19
N ASP A 19 -1.89 6.67 19.02
CA ASP A 19 -1.22 6.22 17.80
C ASP A 19 -1.71 4.87 17.26
N LYS A 20 -2.94 4.47 17.59
CA LYS A 20 -3.55 3.25 17.07
C LYS A 20 -4.39 3.56 15.84
N HIS A 21 -4.26 2.71 14.81
CA HIS A 21 -5.06 2.84 13.60
C HIS A 21 -6.57 2.80 13.87
N ILE A 22 -7.25 3.86 13.47
CA ILE A 22 -8.70 3.90 13.41
C ILE A 22 -9.10 3.27 12.07
N VAL A 23 -9.86 2.19 12.14
CA VAL A 23 -10.43 1.52 10.97
C VAL A 23 -11.92 1.84 10.91
N GLY A 24 -12.34 2.49 9.83
CA GLY A 24 -13.76 2.69 9.53
C GLY A 24 -14.49 1.38 9.25
N ASP A 25 -15.82 1.42 9.25
CA ASP A 25 -16.65 0.25 8.89
C ASP A 25 -16.85 0.10 7.38
N GLY A 26 -16.39 1.07 6.60
CA GLY A 26 -16.44 1.08 5.15
C GLY A 26 -17.67 1.78 4.57
N SER A 27 -18.48 2.46 5.40
CA SER A 27 -19.54 3.35 4.94
C SER A 27 -18.99 4.69 4.41
N ASP A 28 -19.84 5.51 3.80
CA ASP A 28 -19.52 6.88 3.37
C ASP A 28 -19.14 7.80 4.53
N GLU A 29 -19.79 7.59 5.68
CA GLU A 29 -19.51 8.32 6.91
C GLU A 29 -18.21 7.85 7.57
N ARG A 30 -17.88 6.56 7.46
CA ARG A 30 -16.71 5.94 8.12
C ARG A 30 -15.91 5.06 7.14
N PRO A 31 -15.25 5.66 6.14
CA PRO A 31 -14.42 4.92 5.21
C PRO A 31 -13.17 4.35 5.89
N PHE A 32 -12.55 3.35 5.28
CA PHE A 32 -11.25 2.85 5.71
C PHE A 32 -10.25 2.78 4.55
N VAL A 33 -8.98 2.89 4.92
CA VAL A 33 -7.83 2.63 4.05
C VAL A 33 -6.84 1.79 4.85
N ILE A 34 -6.51 0.62 4.33
CA ILE A 34 -5.55 -0.31 4.95
C ILE A 34 -4.41 -0.55 3.97
N GLY A 35 -3.23 -0.02 4.32
CA GLY A 35 -1.98 -0.28 3.62
C GLY A 35 -1.28 -1.53 4.16
N LEU A 36 -0.76 -2.36 3.26
CA LEU A 36 -0.01 -3.58 3.53
C LEU A 36 1.36 -3.47 2.86
N THR A 37 2.41 -3.68 3.63
CA THR A 37 3.78 -3.74 3.11
C THR A 37 4.67 -4.64 3.97
N THR A 38 5.94 -4.78 3.59
CA THR A 38 6.98 -5.36 4.44
C THR A 38 8.23 -4.49 4.36
N LYS A 39 9.12 -4.62 5.35
CA LYS A 39 10.43 -3.93 5.30
C LYS A 39 11.18 -4.21 3.99
N ALA A 40 11.10 -5.45 3.49
CA ALA A 40 11.72 -5.85 2.24
C ALA A 40 11.12 -5.14 1.01
N LEU A 41 9.80 -4.91 0.99
CA LEU A 41 9.13 -4.18 -0.09
C LEU A 41 9.51 -2.70 -0.08
N VAL A 42 9.50 -2.06 1.09
CA VAL A 42 9.86 -0.63 1.24
C VAL A 42 11.34 -0.40 0.92
N GLN A 43 12.23 -1.33 1.26
CA GLN A 43 13.66 -1.22 0.96
C GLN A 43 13.96 -1.09 -0.54
N ARG A 44 13.03 -1.48 -1.42
CA ARG A 44 13.18 -1.25 -2.87
C ARG A 44 13.22 0.24 -3.23
N LEU A 45 12.54 1.08 -2.45
CA LEU A 45 12.54 2.54 -2.62
C LEU A 45 13.84 3.22 -2.15
N MET A 46 14.81 2.49 -1.59
CA MET A 46 16.07 3.06 -1.11
C MET A 46 17.09 3.35 -2.23
N VAL A 47 16.69 3.18 -3.49
CA VAL A 47 17.46 3.60 -4.67
C VAL A 47 17.24 5.09 -4.95
N PRO A 48 18.15 5.77 -5.69
CA PRO A 48 17.95 7.18 -6.04
C PRO A 48 16.59 7.42 -6.72
N PRO A 49 15.82 8.48 -6.37
CA PRO A 49 14.52 8.75 -6.97
C PRO A 49 14.52 8.86 -8.50
N GLU A 50 15.66 9.27 -9.08
CA GLU A 50 15.83 9.42 -10.53
C GLU A 50 16.07 8.07 -11.24
N SER A 51 16.14 6.97 -10.48
CA SER A 51 16.45 5.64 -10.99
C SER A 51 15.22 4.74 -11.21
N PHE A 52 14.04 5.19 -10.77
CA PHE A 52 12.80 4.44 -10.91
C PHE A 52 11.61 5.36 -11.21
N ILE A 53 10.52 4.75 -11.69
CA ILE A 53 9.22 5.40 -11.82
C ILE A 53 8.31 4.80 -10.75
N MET A 54 7.71 5.64 -9.91
CA MET A 54 6.69 5.20 -8.96
C MET A 54 5.35 5.08 -9.68
N HIS A 55 4.69 3.94 -9.50
CA HIS A 55 3.37 3.64 -10.02
C HIS A 55 2.39 3.54 -8.85
N VAL A 56 1.25 4.20 -9.01
CA VAL A 56 0.10 4.07 -8.13
C VAL A 56 -1.06 3.69 -9.04
N ASP A 57 -1.27 2.39 -9.18
CA ASP A 57 -2.29 1.87 -10.06
C ASP A 57 -3.48 1.39 -9.22
N THR A 58 -4.68 1.89 -9.53
CA THR A 58 -5.91 1.28 -9.04
C THR A 58 -6.20 0.09 -9.96
N ALA A 59 -6.08 -1.13 -9.42
CA ALA A 59 -6.67 -2.24 -10.13
C ALA A 59 -8.15 -2.23 -9.79
N TYR A 60 -9.05 -2.19 -10.77
CA TYR A 60 -10.46 -2.57 -10.60
C TYR A 60 -10.63 -4.06 -10.24
N ASN A 61 -9.56 -4.70 -9.73
CA ASN A 61 -9.60 -5.97 -9.06
C ASN A 61 -10.02 -5.71 -7.63
N MET A 62 -11.32 -5.88 -7.43
CA MET A 62 -11.93 -6.05 -6.14
C MET A 62 -11.29 -7.23 -5.39
N ASN A 63 -11.08 -7.08 -4.08
CA ASN A 63 -10.83 -8.26 -3.24
C ASN A 63 -12.11 -9.12 -3.16
N PHE A 64 -12.06 -10.26 -2.47
CA PHE A 64 -13.23 -11.15 -2.33
C PHE A 64 -14.45 -10.51 -1.64
N ARG A 65 -14.29 -9.30 -1.07
CA ARG A 65 -15.34 -8.49 -0.44
C ARG A 65 -15.70 -7.24 -1.25
N GLU A 66 -15.31 -7.18 -2.52
CA GLU A 66 -15.67 -6.08 -3.42
C GLU A 66 -15.03 -4.72 -3.08
N TYR A 67 -14.00 -4.72 -2.23
CA TYR A 67 -13.23 -3.51 -1.96
C TYR A 67 -12.14 -3.29 -3.02
N PRO A 68 -12.01 -2.06 -3.58
CA PRO A 68 -10.92 -1.73 -4.49
C PRO A 68 -9.55 -1.95 -3.86
N VAL A 69 -8.61 -2.43 -4.66
CA VAL A 69 -7.21 -2.61 -4.27
C VAL A 69 -6.31 -1.70 -5.10
N LEU A 70 -5.62 -0.78 -4.43
CA LEU A 70 -4.56 0.00 -5.06
C LEU A 70 -3.24 -0.75 -4.93
N VAL A 71 -2.53 -0.84 -6.05
CA VAL A 71 -1.22 -1.44 -6.13
C VAL A 71 -0.20 -0.31 -6.28
N VAL A 72 0.68 -0.19 -5.31
CA VAL A 72 1.81 0.74 -5.37
C VAL A 72 3.06 -0.05 -5.66
N GLY A 73 3.72 0.30 -6.75
CA GLY A 73 4.98 -0.32 -7.16
C GLY A 73 5.94 0.68 -7.74
N MET A 74 7.12 0.19 -8.08
CA MET A 74 8.13 0.94 -8.80
C MET A 74 8.60 0.16 -10.02
N SER A 75 8.79 0.85 -11.13
CA SER A 75 9.46 0.28 -12.29
C SER A 75 10.91 0.74 -12.33
N ASP A 76 11.82 -0.21 -12.49
CA ASP A 76 13.25 0.09 -12.66
C ASP A 76 13.62 0.38 -14.12
N ARG A 77 14.88 0.74 -14.38
CA ARG A 77 15.37 0.99 -15.75
C ARG A 77 15.31 -0.23 -16.68
N SER A 78 15.20 -1.43 -16.13
CA SER A 78 15.00 -2.66 -16.90
C SER A 78 13.54 -2.89 -17.30
N ARG A 79 12.65 -1.95 -16.96
CA ARG A 79 11.20 -2.00 -17.19
C ARG A 79 10.52 -3.10 -16.38
N GLY A 80 11.17 -3.56 -15.31
CA GLY A 80 10.59 -4.51 -14.36
C GLY A 80 9.75 -3.78 -13.33
N PHE A 81 8.50 -4.21 -13.13
CA PHE A 81 7.63 -3.72 -12.06
C PHE A 81 7.89 -4.47 -10.76
N HIS A 82 8.06 -3.74 -9.68
CA HIS A 82 8.29 -4.27 -8.34
C HIS A 82 7.25 -3.74 -7.36
N LEU A 83 6.52 -4.64 -6.71
CA LEU A 83 5.55 -4.26 -5.68
C LEU A 83 6.25 -3.58 -4.49
N VAL A 84 5.61 -2.54 -3.96
CA VAL A 84 6.06 -1.80 -2.76
C VAL A 84 4.98 -1.84 -1.67
N ALA A 85 3.71 -1.61 -2.02
CA ALA A 85 2.60 -1.69 -1.08
C ALA A 85 1.28 -2.04 -1.78
N LEU A 86 0.36 -2.60 -1.03
CA LEU A 86 -1.04 -2.79 -1.42
C LEU A 86 -1.93 -1.96 -0.51
N PHE A 87 -2.98 -1.37 -1.03
CA PHE A 87 -3.97 -0.66 -0.24
C PHE A 87 -5.35 -1.25 -0.51
N ILE A 88 -6.09 -1.53 0.54
CA ILE A 88 -7.52 -1.84 0.46
C ILE A 88 -8.26 -0.58 0.90
N VAL A 89 -9.10 -0.05 0.03
CA VAL A 89 -9.93 1.12 0.31
C VAL A 89 -11.39 0.71 0.32
N SER A 90 -12.20 1.33 1.17
CA SER A 90 -13.63 1.01 1.25
C SER A 90 -14.43 1.56 0.08
N GLN A 91 -14.07 2.73 -0.44
CA GLN A 91 -14.64 3.31 -1.66
C GLN A 91 -13.70 4.33 -2.32
N GLU A 92 -13.89 4.58 -3.61
CA GLU A 92 -13.33 5.76 -4.29
C GLU A 92 -14.20 6.98 -3.96
N ARG A 93 -13.63 8.01 -3.34
CA ARG A 93 -14.34 9.30 -3.23
C ARG A 93 -14.26 9.99 -4.58
N GLN A 94 -15.41 10.16 -5.22
CA GLN A 94 -15.57 10.88 -6.49
C GLN A 94 -15.50 12.40 -6.29
#